data_AF-A0A2C8F6G9-F1
#
_entry.id   AF-A0A2C8F6G9-F1
#
_cell.length_a   1.000
_cell.length_b   1.000
_cell.length_c   1.000
_cell.angle_alpha   90.00
_cell.angle_beta   90.00
_cell.angle_gamma   90.00
#
_symmetry.space_group_name_H-M   'P 1'
#
loop_
_entity.id
_entity.type
_entity.pdbx_description
1 polymer ?
#
loop_
_entity_poly.entity_id
_entity_poly.type
_entity_poly.pdbx_seq_one_letter_code
_entity_poly.pdbx_strand_id
1 'polypeptide(L)'
;MKKKIKINEATKGAGEKVFKISFPKELKDNFKSVFKSARWNGYEKVWEVGPRSGKKAEQWREAVISTGIMEKMAAAEEADIEAAEAEKIVSELNSLVTDYDRKIADAENAKREAERLAEQMRDDKEKFKKMAAILVAAEDALAVAVAESEQAKAESAAEENKIADLFGMYVDVDAVESAIDDMINAMPNKWGKGGDKGKFDEAKSVIRAEREKLNRAGLDSWGLTDAAYANYNRPDRDIQALRRATQNTRLFDLYRVEWNADTEEYDRVYE
;
A
#
# COMPACT_ATOMS: atom_id res chain seq x y z
N MET A 1 -18.83 -15.24 -65.70
CA MET A 1 -19.10 -16.39 -66.61
C MET A 1 -19.38 -15.84 -68.00
N LYS A 2 -18.76 -16.34 -69.08
CA LYS A 2 -19.03 -15.81 -70.44
C LYS A 2 -20.52 -16.02 -70.79
N LYS A 3 -21.30 -14.94 -70.77
CA LYS A 3 -22.68 -14.91 -71.29
C LYS A 3 -22.59 -15.33 -72.76
N LYS A 4 -23.11 -16.51 -73.10
CA LYS A 4 -23.12 -17.05 -74.48
C LYS A 4 -24.53 -17.49 -74.81
N ILE A 5 -24.96 -17.24 -76.04
CA ILE A 5 -26.18 -17.82 -76.58
C ILE A 5 -25.84 -19.24 -77.02
N LYS A 6 -26.41 -20.25 -76.35
CA LYS A 6 -26.25 -21.67 -76.69
C LYS A 6 -27.54 -22.16 -77.32
N ILE A 7 -27.44 -22.85 -78.46
CA ILE A 7 -28.57 -23.50 -79.13
C ILE A 7 -28.20 -24.98 -79.25
N ASN A 8 -28.99 -25.85 -78.63
CA ASN A 8 -28.80 -27.30 -78.70
C ASN A 8 -30.06 -27.93 -79.28
N GLU A 9 -29.91 -28.79 -80.28
CA GLU A 9 -31.00 -29.64 -80.75
C GLU A 9 -31.19 -30.80 -79.77
N ALA A 10 -32.44 -31.07 -79.41
CA ALA A 10 -32.84 -32.17 -78.54
C ALA A 10 -34.10 -32.83 -79.10
N THR A 11 -34.40 -34.04 -78.64
CA THR A 11 -35.63 -34.76 -78.98
C THR A 11 -36.51 -34.88 -77.75
N LYS A 12 -37.82 -34.64 -77.92
CA LYS A 12 -38.83 -34.68 -76.87
C LYS A 12 -39.88 -35.74 -77.22
N GLY A 13 -40.12 -36.69 -76.32
CA GLY A 13 -41.16 -37.71 -76.49
C GLY A 13 -41.00 -38.55 -77.77
N ALA A 14 -42.08 -38.71 -78.54
CA ALA A 14 -42.22 -39.58 -79.73
C ALA A 14 -41.36 -39.17 -80.96
N GLY A 15 -40.13 -38.70 -80.74
CA GLY A 15 -39.19 -38.31 -81.79
C GLY A 15 -39.31 -36.86 -82.28
N GLU A 16 -40.08 -36.01 -81.59
CA GLU A 16 -40.24 -34.61 -82.01
C GLU A 16 -38.99 -33.79 -81.67
N LYS A 17 -38.40 -33.14 -82.69
CA LYS A 17 -37.23 -32.29 -82.53
C LYS A 17 -37.60 -30.98 -81.83
N VAL A 18 -36.82 -30.57 -80.84
CA VAL A 18 -36.99 -29.33 -80.07
C VAL A 18 -35.62 -28.65 -79.94
N PHE A 19 -35.58 -27.33 -80.07
CA PHE A 19 -34.35 -26.57 -79.86
C PHE A 19 -34.35 -25.95 -78.46
N LYS A 20 -33.30 -26.25 -77.69
CA LYS A 20 -33.04 -25.72 -76.35
C LYS A 20 -32.09 -24.53 -76.46
N ILE A 21 -32.53 -23.36 -76.00
CA ILE A 21 -31.82 -22.10 -76.14
C ILE A 21 -31.52 -21.52 -74.75
N SER A 22 -30.25 -21.22 -74.48
CA SER A 22 -29.81 -20.57 -73.24
C SER A 22 -29.12 -19.25 -73.59
N PHE A 23 -29.47 -18.17 -72.89
CA PHE A 23 -28.97 -16.82 -73.14
C PHE A 23 -29.14 -15.96 -71.87
N PRO A 24 -28.41 -14.82 -71.74
CA PRO A 24 -28.58 -13.91 -70.60
C PRO A 24 -30.01 -13.38 -70.43
N LYS A 25 -30.49 -13.28 -69.18
CA LYS A 25 -31.89 -12.98 -68.82
C LYS A 25 -32.39 -11.68 -69.42
N GLU A 26 -31.52 -10.71 -69.62
CA GLU A 26 -31.76 -9.38 -70.16
C GLU A 26 -32.24 -9.43 -71.62
N LEU A 27 -31.94 -10.51 -72.35
CA LEU A 27 -32.44 -10.74 -73.72
C LEU A 27 -33.81 -11.43 -73.77
N LYS A 28 -34.43 -11.77 -72.62
CA LYS A 28 -35.67 -12.55 -72.54
C LYS A 28 -36.81 -11.92 -73.33
N ASP A 29 -37.01 -10.61 -73.22
CA ASP A 29 -38.15 -9.94 -73.85
C ASP A 29 -37.94 -9.81 -75.37
N ASN A 30 -36.69 -9.58 -75.80
CA ASN A 30 -36.29 -9.65 -77.21
C ASN A 30 -36.46 -11.06 -77.78
N PHE A 31 -36.07 -12.09 -77.03
CA PHE A 31 -36.26 -13.48 -77.44
C PHE A 31 -37.74 -13.86 -77.56
N LYS A 32 -38.58 -13.47 -76.58
CA LYS A 32 -40.02 -13.76 -76.58
C LYS A 32 -40.78 -13.03 -77.69
N SER A 33 -40.34 -11.84 -78.10
CA SER A 33 -40.97 -11.13 -79.21
C SER A 33 -40.77 -11.87 -80.55
N VAL A 34 -39.62 -12.54 -80.71
CA VAL A 34 -39.28 -13.33 -81.90
C VAL A 34 -39.87 -14.75 -81.86
N PHE A 35 -39.93 -15.37 -80.68
CA PHE A 35 -40.43 -16.73 -80.46
C PHE A 35 -41.63 -16.77 -79.51
N LYS A 36 -42.81 -16.36 -80.00
CA LYS A 36 -44.06 -16.33 -79.22
C LYS A 36 -44.49 -17.68 -78.64
N SER A 37 -44.10 -18.78 -79.28
CA SER A 37 -44.40 -20.15 -78.85
C SER A 37 -43.33 -20.76 -77.94
N ALA A 38 -42.29 -20.02 -77.59
CA ALA A 38 -41.22 -20.52 -76.73
C ALA A 38 -41.74 -20.84 -75.31
N ARG A 39 -41.32 -21.98 -74.77
CA ARG A 39 -41.67 -22.42 -73.41
C ARG A 39 -40.42 -22.42 -72.53
N TRP A 40 -40.53 -21.88 -71.32
CA TRP A 40 -39.43 -21.93 -70.36
C TRP A 40 -39.39 -23.31 -69.68
N ASN A 41 -38.24 -23.97 -69.73
CA ASN A 41 -37.94 -25.18 -68.97
C ASN A 41 -37.15 -24.78 -67.72
N GLY A 42 -37.84 -24.73 -66.57
CA GLY A 42 -37.24 -24.32 -65.30
C GLY A 42 -36.23 -25.30 -64.72
N TYR A 43 -36.31 -26.58 -65.08
CA TYR A 43 -35.39 -27.62 -64.61
C TYR A 43 -34.01 -27.47 -65.27
N GLU A 44 -33.99 -27.36 -66.60
CA GLU A 44 -32.74 -27.20 -67.37
C GLU A 44 -32.29 -25.74 -67.51
N LYS A 45 -33.13 -24.78 -67.08
CA LYS A 45 -32.92 -23.33 -67.25
C LYS A 45 -32.70 -22.92 -68.71
N VAL A 46 -33.50 -23.47 -69.62
CA VAL A 46 -33.45 -23.19 -71.07
C VAL A 46 -34.83 -22.86 -71.62
N TRP A 47 -34.86 -22.12 -72.73
CA TRP A 47 -36.06 -21.91 -73.53
C TRP A 47 -36.18 -22.99 -74.62
N GLU A 48 -37.33 -23.63 -74.71
CA GLU A 48 -37.65 -24.61 -75.75
C GLU A 48 -38.44 -23.95 -76.87
N VAL A 49 -37.98 -24.10 -78.11
CA VAL A 49 -38.71 -23.68 -79.31
C VAL A 49 -38.96 -24.88 -80.23
N GLY A 50 -40.08 -24.84 -80.96
CA GLY A 50 -40.54 -25.96 -81.78
C GLY A 50 -39.60 -26.36 -82.93
N PRO A 51 -39.83 -27.53 -83.55
CA PRO A 51 -38.96 -28.16 -84.55
C PRO A 51 -38.67 -27.29 -85.79
N ARG A 52 -39.58 -26.39 -86.15
CA ARG A 52 -39.43 -25.51 -87.33
C ARG A 52 -38.63 -24.24 -87.05
N SER A 53 -38.28 -23.98 -85.78
CA SER A 53 -37.67 -22.72 -85.34
C SER A 53 -36.14 -22.71 -85.35
N GLY A 54 -35.47 -23.82 -85.69
CA GLY A 54 -34.00 -23.94 -85.63
C GLY A 54 -33.26 -22.87 -86.43
N LYS A 55 -33.57 -22.71 -87.72
CA LYS A 55 -32.97 -21.65 -88.57
C LYS A 55 -33.25 -20.25 -88.04
N LYS A 56 -34.45 -20.02 -87.52
CA LYS A 56 -34.84 -18.72 -86.94
C LYS A 56 -34.06 -18.46 -85.63
N ALA A 57 -33.78 -19.48 -84.85
CA ALA A 57 -32.98 -19.39 -83.62
C ALA A 57 -31.53 -19.02 -83.92
N GLU A 58 -30.95 -19.60 -84.97
CA GLU A 58 -29.61 -19.21 -85.44
C GLU A 58 -29.58 -17.78 -85.97
N GLN A 59 -30.56 -17.38 -86.79
CA GLN A 59 -30.69 -15.99 -87.28
C GLN A 59 -30.85 -14.99 -86.12
N TRP A 60 -31.63 -15.34 -85.10
CA TRP A 60 -31.78 -14.51 -83.91
C TRP A 60 -30.46 -14.40 -83.13
N ARG A 61 -29.75 -15.52 -82.94
CA ARG A 61 -28.43 -15.52 -82.30
C ARG A 61 -27.46 -14.61 -83.06
N GLU A 62 -27.38 -14.73 -84.38
CA GLU A 62 -26.51 -13.90 -85.22
C GLU A 62 -26.89 -12.42 -85.15
N ALA A 63 -28.18 -12.10 -85.20
CA ALA A 63 -28.68 -10.72 -85.07
C ALA A 63 -28.34 -10.13 -83.69
N VAL A 64 -28.43 -10.90 -82.61
CA VAL A 64 -28.05 -10.43 -81.28
C VAL A 64 -26.53 -10.28 -81.16
N ILE A 65 -25.74 -11.19 -81.73
CA ILE A 65 -24.28 -11.07 -81.75
C ILE A 65 -23.84 -9.83 -82.55
N SER A 66 -24.42 -9.60 -83.73
CA SER A 66 -24.04 -8.48 -84.61
C SER A 66 -24.35 -7.10 -84.04
N THR A 67 -25.31 -7.00 -83.11
CA THR A 67 -25.61 -5.73 -82.41
C THR A 67 -24.55 -5.33 -81.37
N GLY A 68 -23.61 -6.23 -81.02
CA GLY A 68 -22.62 -6.00 -79.97
C GLY A 68 -23.19 -5.90 -78.55
N ILE A 69 -24.49 -6.17 -78.36
CA ILE A 69 -25.15 -6.10 -77.04
C ILE A 69 -24.46 -7.02 -76.02
N MET A 70 -24.01 -8.19 -76.45
CA MET A 70 -23.31 -9.15 -75.59
C MET A 70 -21.98 -8.60 -75.04
N GLU A 71 -21.24 -7.84 -75.86
CA GLU A 71 -19.96 -7.22 -75.46
C GLU A 71 -20.21 -6.05 -74.52
N LYS A 72 -21.20 -5.20 -74.82
CA LYS A 72 -21.62 -4.09 -73.95
C LYS A 72 -22.08 -4.58 -72.57
N MET A 73 -22.82 -5.68 -72.53
CA MET A 73 -23.26 -6.28 -71.26
C MET A 73 -22.10 -6.88 -70.46
N ALA A 74 -21.10 -7.46 -71.12
CA ALA A 74 -19.90 -7.97 -70.46
C ALA A 74 -19.06 -6.81 -69.90
N ALA A 75 -18.87 -5.74 -70.67
CA ALA A 75 -18.13 -4.55 -70.23
C ALA A 75 -18.84 -3.82 -69.07
N ALA A 76 -20.18 -3.76 -69.09
CA ALA A 76 -20.94 -3.17 -67.98
C ALA A 76 -20.80 -4.01 -66.69
N GLU A 77 -20.87 -5.34 -66.78
CA GLU A 77 -20.67 -6.22 -65.62
C GLU A 77 -19.25 -6.14 -65.07
N GLU A 78 -18.24 -5.99 -65.93
CA GLU A 78 -16.85 -5.78 -65.52
C GLU A 78 -16.65 -4.42 -64.84
N ALA A 79 -17.23 -3.35 -65.38
CA ALA A 79 -17.22 -2.03 -64.74
C ALA A 79 -17.93 -2.02 -63.38
N ASP A 80 -19.03 -2.75 -63.22
CA ASP A 80 -19.73 -2.89 -61.95
C ASP A 80 -18.87 -3.64 -60.91
N ILE A 81 -18.12 -4.67 -61.34
CA ILE A 81 -17.19 -5.41 -60.48
C ILE A 81 -16.03 -4.51 -60.05
N GLU A 82 -15.41 -3.80 -60.99
CA GLU A 82 -14.31 -2.86 -60.71
C GLU A 82 -14.76 -1.73 -59.77
N ALA A 83 -15.96 -1.19 -59.97
CA ALA A 83 -16.53 -0.18 -59.08
C ALA A 83 -16.74 -0.71 -57.66
N ALA A 84 -17.27 -1.94 -57.52
CA ALA A 84 -17.45 -2.57 -56.23
C ALA A 84 -16.12 -2.88 -55.53
N GLU A 85 -15.09 -3.30 -56.27
CA GLU A 85 -13.74 -3.48 -55.73
C GLU A 85 -13.11 -2.15 -55.30
N ALA A 86 -13.28 -1.08 -56.08
CA ALA A 86 -12.82 0.26 -55.72
C ALA A 86 -13.51 0.78 -54.44
N GLU A 87 -14.83 0.62 -54.32
CA GLU A 87 -15.57 0.98 -53.10
C GLU A 87 -15.07 0.20 -51.88
N LYS A 88 -14.79 -1.09 -52.06
CA LYS A 88 -14.23 -1.93 -51.00
C LYS A 88 -12.85 -1.42 -50.55
N ILE A 89 -11.96 -1.12 -51.50
CA ILE A 89 -10.62 -0.59 -51.21
C ILE A 89 -10.71 0.77 -50.48
N VAL A 90 -11.62 1.66 -50.91
CA VAL A 90 -11.85 2.95 -50.25
C VAL A 90 -12.34 2.75 -48.81
N SER A 91 -13.26 1.82 -48.59
CA SER A 91 -13.73 1.47 -47.25
C SER A 91 -12.60 0.93 -46.36
N GLU A 92 -11.78 0.01 -46.88
CA GLU A 92 -10.61 -0.54 -46.19
C GLU A 92 -9.60 0.57 -45.85
N LEU A 93 -9.32 1.47 -46.81
CA LEU A 93 -8.41 2.60 -46.61
C LEU A 93 -8.93 3.55 -45.52
N ASN A 94 -10.21 3.88 -45.53
CA ASN A 94 -10.82 4.73 -44.50
C ASN A 94 -10.73 4.09 -43.12
N SER A 95 -10.99 2.78 -43.01
CA SER A 95 -10.84 2.06 -41.74
C SER A 95 -9.39 2.08 -41.24
N LEU A 96 -8.42 1.92 -42.15
CA LEU A 96 -7.00 1.97 -41.82
C LEU A 96 -6.58 3.37 -41.35
N VAL A 97 -7.05 4.43 -42.00
CA VAL A 97 -6.81 5.83 -41.56
C VAL A 97 -7.35 6.05 -40.15
N THR A 98 -8.60 5.63 -39.87
CA THR A 98 -9.17 5.77 -38.53
C THR A 98 -8.40 5.01 -37.45
N ASP A 99 -7.87 3.83 -37.80
CA ASP A 99 -7.03 3.05 -36.89
C ASP A 99 -5.68 3.73 -36.62
N TYR A 100 -5.07 4.35 -37.65
CA TYR A 100 -3.84 5.11 -37.47
C TYR A 100 -4.05 6.37 -36.62
N ASP A 101 -5.12 7.13 -36.86
CA ASP A 101 -5.44 8.31 -36.07
C ASP A 101 -5.62 7.94 -34.58
N ARG A 102 -6.30 6.81 -34.32
CA ARG A 102 -6.44 6.28 -32.97
C ARG A 102 -5.09 5.92 -32.34
N LYS A 103 -4.22 5.22 -33.08
CA LYS A 103 -2.88 4.85 -32.59
C LYS A 103 -2.01 6.08 -32.30
N ILE A 104 -2.12 7.13 -33.11
CA ILE A 104 -1.43 8.39 -32.88
C ILE A 104 -1.93 9.03 -31.59
N ALA A 105 -3.24 9.13 -31.40
CA ALA A 105 -3.82 9.68 -30.17
C ALA A 105 -3.41 8.89 -28.92
N ASP A 106 -3.42 7.55 -29.01
CA ASP A 106 -2.98 6.68 -27.92
C ASP A 106 -1.48 6.89 -27.59
N ALA A 107 -0.63 7.04 -28.61
CA ALA A 107 0.79 7.31 -28.43
C ALA A 107 1.06 8.69 -27.81
N GLU A 108 0.31 9.72 -28.20
CA GLU A 108 0.41 11.05 -27.59
C GLU A 108 0.00 11.04 -26.13
N ASN A 109 -1.09 10.34 -25.78
CA ASN A 109 -1.52 10.17 -24.40
C ASN A 109 -0.48 9.43 -23.56
N ALA A 110 0.09 8.34 -24.10
CA ALA A 110 1.16 7.60 -23.44
C ALA A 110 2.40 8.47 -23.21
N LYS A 111 2.77 9.32 -24.18
CA LYS A 111 3.87 10.28 -24.05
C LYS A 111 3.61 11.29 -22.94
N ARG A 112 2.43 11.90 -22.89
CA ARG A 112 2.06 12.86 -21.83
C ARG A 112 2.12 12.23 -20.44
N GLU A 113 1.64 10.99 -20.31
CA GLU A 113 1.68 10.28 -19.04
C GLU A 113 3.11 9.95 -18.61
N ALA A 114 3.97 9.55 -19.57
CA ALA A 114 5.39 9.32 -19.30
C ALA A 114 6.11 10.61 -18.86
N GLU A 115 5.84 11.75 -19.49
CA GLU A 115 6.37 13.06 -19.10
C GLU A 115 5.90 13.46 -17.69
N ARG A 116 4.62 13.24 -17.37
CA ARG A 116 4.04 13.48 -16.04
C ARG A 116 4.74 12.64 -14.97
N LEU A 117 4.93 11.34 -15.23
CA LEU A 117 5.61 10.43 -14.31
C LEU A 117 7.08 10.83 -14.11
N ALA A 118 7.78 11.22 -15.19
CA ALA A 118 9.17 11.66 -15.10
C ALA A 118 9.33 12.92 -14.23
N GLU A 119 8.40 13.87 -14.32
CA GLU A 119 8.42 15.06 -13.48
C GLU A 119 8.12 14.72 -12.01
N GLN A 120 7.13 13.86 -11.77
CA GLN A 120 6.83 13.37 -10.42
C GLN A 120 8.05 12.67 -9.78
N MET A 121 8.80 11.87 -10.54
CA MET A 121 10.02 11.23 -10.05
C MET A 121 11.13 12.22 -9.72
N ARG A 122 11.22 13.36 -10.43
CA ARG A 122 12.19 14.42 -10.10
C ARG A 122 11.83 15.11 -8.79
N ASP A 123 10.55 15.47 -8.62
CA ASP A 123 10.06 16.08 -7.38
C ASP A 123 10.28 15.17 -6.18
N ASP A 124 9.98 13.88 -6.33
CA ASP A 124 10.15 12.91 -5.26
C ASP A 124 11.63 12.71 -4.93
N LYS A 125 12.53 12.72 -5.93
CA LYS A 125 13.98 12.68 -5.69
C LYS A 125 14.46 13.88 -4.86
N GLU A 126 13.98 15.09 -5.14
CA GLU A 126 14.33 16.28 -4.36
C GLU A 126 13.77 16.22 -2.93
N LYS A 127 12.55 15.69 -2.74
CA LYS A 127 12.00 15.43 -1.40
C LYS A 127 12.85 14.43 -0.62
N PHE A 128 13.23 13.31 -1.24
CA PHE A 128 14.08 12.31 -0.59
C PHE A 128 15.44 12.88 -0.21
N LYS A 129 16.04 13.72 -1.05
CA LYS A 129 17.30 14.40 -0.73
C LYS A 129 17.17 15.31 0.51
N LYS A 130 16.06 16.05 0.64
CA LYS A 130 15.78 16.88 1.83
C LYS A 130 15.56 16.02 3.07
N MET A 131 14.80 14.92 2.95
CA MET A 131 14.56 14.00 4.06
C MET A 131 15.85 13.34 4.54
N ALA A 132 16.74 12.94 3.62
CA ALA A 132 18.04 12.40 3.97
C ALA A 132 18.90 13.40 4.76
N ALA A 133 18.90 14.68 4.36
CA ALA A 133 19.61 15.72 5.10
C ALA A 133 19.05 15.94 6.51
N ILE A 134 17.72 15.88 6.67
CA ILE A 134 17.05 15.97 7.98
C ILE A 134 17.43 14.78 8.86
N LEU A 135 17.47 13.57 8.29
CA LEU A 135 17.80 12.36 9.03
C LEU A 135 19.23 12.42 9.58
N VAL A 136 20.20 12.82 8.77
CA VAL A 136 21.60 12.99 9.21
C VAL A 136 21.69 14.02 10.34
N ALA A 137 21.03 15.17 10.20
CA ALA A 137 21.02 16.19 11.25
C ALA A 137 20.36 15.69 12.56
N ALA A 138 19.34 14.84 12.46
CA ALA A 138 18.69 14.24 13.62
C ALA A 138 19.57 13.18 14.31
N GLU A 139 20.32 12.38 13.53
CA GLU A 139 21.29 11.43 14.05
C GLU A 139 22.42 12.13 14.81
N ASP A 140 22.96 13.22 14.25
CA ASP A 140 23.98 14.04 14.90
C ASP A 140 23.46 14.66 16.21
N ALA A 141 22.25 15.22 16.19
CA ALA A 141 21.63 15.79 17.38
C ALA A 141 21.36 14.74 18.46
N LEU A 142 20.96 13.52 18.07
CA LEU A 142 20.74 12.41 19.00
C LEU A 142 22.07 11.96 19.63
N ALA A 143 23.14 11.87 18.84
CA ALA A 143 24.46 11.51 19.35
C ALA A 143 24.95 12.51 20.42
N VAL A 144 24.74 13.81 20.19
CA VAL A 144 25.05 14.86 21.17
C VAL A 144 24.20 14.70 22.43
N ALA A 145 22.88 14.52 22.30
CA ALA A 145 21.99 14.38 23.44
C ALA A 145 22.30 13.13 24.29
N VAL A 146 22.72 12.02 23.65
CA VAL A 146 23.14 10.81 24.36
C VAL A 146 24.43 11.07 25.15
N ALA A 147 25.43 11.72 24.55
CA ALA A 147 26.67 12.07 25.23
C ALA A 147 26.44 12.99 26.42
N GLU A 148 25.60 14.02 26.27
CA GLU A 148 25.22 14.93 27.36
C GLU A 148 24.49 14.17 28.49
N SER A 149 23.60 13.24 28.16
CA SER A 149 22.89 12.43 29.17
C SER A 149 23.84 11.50 29.93
N GLU A 150 24.80 10.88 29.25
CA GLU A 150 25.81 10.03 29.88
C GLU A 150 26.74 10.84 30.80
N GLN A 151 27.16 12.02 30.35
CA GLN A 151 27.95 12.93 31.17
C GLN A 151 27.18 13.36 32.43
N ALA A 152 25.92 13.79 32.28
CA ALA A 152 25.09 14.19 33.41
C ALA A 152 24.87 13.05 34.41
N LYS A 153 24.70 11.80 33.93
CA LYS A 153 24.61 10.63 34.81
C LYS A 153 25.91 10.36 35.56
N ALA A 154 27.06 10.48 34.88
CA ALA A 154 28.36 10.30 35.51
C ALA A 154 28.63 11.37 36.57
N GLU A 155 28.26 12.63 36.29
CA GLU A 155 28.35 13.74 37.24
C GLU A 155 27.45 13.53 38.45
N SER A 156 26.18 13.14 38.23
CA SER A 156 25.23 12.81 39.31
C SER A 156 25.74 11.67 40.19
N ALA A 157 26.23 10.57 39.59
CA ALA A 157 26.79 9.45 40.34
C ALA A 157 28.05 9.84 41.13
N ALA A 158 28.89 10.71 40.57
CA ALA A 158 30.08 11.22 41.28
C ALA A 158 29.70 12.12 42.46
N GLU A 159 28.63 12.91 42.33
CA GLU A 159 28.10 13.74 43.41
C GLU A 159 27.44 12.90 44.50
N GLU A 160 26.63 11.90 44.13
CA GLU A 160 26.04 10.93 45.06
C GLU A 160 27.12 10.19 45.87
N ASN A 161 28.19 9.73 45.23
CA ASN A 161 29.30 9.09 45.93
C ASN A 161 29.99 10.06 46.92
N LYS A 162 30.18 11.33 46.56
CA LYS A 162 30.75 12.33 47.48
C LYS A 162 29.83 12.56 48.69
N ILE A 163 28.52 12.61 48.48
CA ILE A 163 27.54 12.75 49.56
C ILE A 163 27.59 11.53 50.48
N ALA A 164 27.64 10.32 49.91
CA ALA A 164 27.75 9.09 50.67
C ALA A 164 29.06 9.02 51.48
N ASP A 165 30.19 9.40 50.88
CA ASP A 165 31.50 9.45 51.55
C ASP A 165 31.47 10.45 52.72
N LEU A 166 30.97 11.67 52.49
CA LEU A 166 30.86 12.69 53.53
C LEU A 166 29.92 12.25 54.66
N PHE A 167 28.80 11.63 54.33
CA PHE A 167 27.87 11.09 55.32
C PHE A 167 28.53 9.97 56.15
N GLY A 168 29.25 9.06 55.49
CA GLY A 168 30.02 7.98 56.11
C GLY A 168 31.13 8.44 57.07
N MET A 169 31.61 9.68 56.95
CA MET A 169 32.56 10.25 57.92
C MET A 169 31.93 10.53 59.29
N TYR A 170 30.62 10.76 59.35
CA TYR A 170 29.90 11.12 60.58
C TYR A 170 29.08 9.95 61.15
N VAL A 171 28.59 9.08 60.27
CA VAL A 171 27.68 7.99 60.60
C VAL A 171 28.23 6.68 60.04
N ASP A 172 28.24 5.64 60.86
CA ASP A 172 28.49 4.27 60.40
C ASP A 172 27.25 3.74 59.66
N VAL A 173 27.23 3.89 58.33
CA VAL A 173 26.09 3.52 57.47
C VAL A 173 25.76 2.03 57.59
N ASP A 174 26.77 1.17 57.58
CA ASP A 174 26.60 -0.29 57.67
C ASP A 174 25.96 -0.67 59.02
N ALA A 175 26.41 -0.05 60.11
CA ALA A 175 25.83 -0.26 61.43
C ALA A 175 24.37 0.22 61.51
N VAL A 176 24.05 1.35 60.87
CA VAL A 176 22.66 1.85 60.81
C VAL A 176 21.77 0.95 59.98
N GLU A 177 22.21 0.50 58.81
CA GLU A 177 21.43 -0.41 57.96
C GLU A 177 21.17 -1.74 58.67
N SER A 178 22.20 -2.32 59.29
CA SER A 178 22.05 -3.53 60.11
C SER A 178 21.08 -3.32 61.26
N ALA A 179 21.16 -2.17 61.96
CA ALA A 179 20.25 -1.85 63.05
C ALA A 179 18.80 -1.64 62.56
N ILE A 180 18.59 -1.06 61.38
CA ILE A 180 17.25 -0.93 60.78
C ILE A 180 16.67 -2.31 60.46
N ASP A 181 17.45 -3.20 59.88
CA ASP A 181 17.03 -4.57 59.59
C ASP A 181 16.73 -5.35 60.87
N ASP A 182 17.56 -5.20 61.90
CA ASP A 182 17.31 -5.79 63.23
C ASP A 182 16.03 -5.23 63.86
N MET A 183 15.75 -3.93 63.73
CA MET A 183 14.49 -3.33 64.17
C MET A 183 13.29 -3.91 63.41
N ILE A 184 13.38 -4.07 62.09
CA ILE A 184 12.30 -4.65 61.27
C ILE A 184 12.04 -6.10 61.68
N ASN A 185 13.10 -6.89 61.88
CA ASN A 185 13.02 -8.31 62.23
C ASN A 185 12.56 -8.53 63.68
N ALA A 186 12.89 -7.61 64.58
CA ALA A 186 12.48 -7.65 65.98
C ALA A 186 11.02 -7.23 66.21
N MET A 187 10.42 -6.46 65.29
CA MET A 187 9.02 -6.03 65.44
C MET A 187 8.04 -7.22 65.37
N PRO A 188 6.92 -7.17 66.12
CA PRO A 188 5.90 -8.20 66.04
C PRO A 188 5.24 -8.19 64.66
N ASN A 189 4.87 -9.37 64.16
CA ASN A 189 4.10 -9.47 62.92
C ASN A 189 2.69 -8.83 63.08
N LYS A 190 1.94 -8.74 61.97
CA LYS A 190 0.58 -8.14 61.93
C LYS A 190 -0.40 -8.70 63.00
N TRP A 191 -0.11 -9.86 63.58
CA TRP A 191 -0.93 -10.54 64.58
C TRP A 191 -0.38 -10.38 66.02
N GLY A 192 0.63 -9.53 66.23
CA GLY A 192 1.17 -9.20 67.54
C GLY A 192 2.04 -10.31 68.18
N LYS A 193 2.38 -11.37 67.44
CA LYS A 193 3.12 -12.52 67.97
C LYS A 193 4.56 -12.53 67.46
N GLY A 194 5.50 -12.84 68.36
CA GLY A 194 6.87 -13.23 68.01
C GLY A 194 7.88 -12.09 67.84
N GLY A 195 7.63 -10.90 68.38
CA GLY A 195 8.62 -9.82 68.40
C GLY A 195 9.58 -9.91 69.59
N ASP A 196 10.75 -9.30 69.44
CA ASP A 196 11.80 -9.19 70.46
C ASP A 196 12.06 -7.72 70.80
N LYS A 197 11.35 -7.21 71.80
CA LYS A 197 11.48 -5.81 72.21
C LYS A 197 12.92 -5.45 72.62
N GLY A 198 13.66 -6.39 73.22
CA GLY A 198 15.03 -6.16 73.66
C GLY A 198 15.94 -5.85 72.47
N LYS A 199 15.89 -6.70 71.43
CA LYS A 199 16.65 -6.47 70.18
C LYS A 199 16.23 -5.19 69.47
N PHE A 200 14.94 -4.88 69.46
CA PHE A 200 14.44 -3.63 68.89
C PHE A 200 15.01 -2.40 69.61
N ASP A 201 14.98 -2.39 70.95
CA ASP A 201 15.47 -1.27 71.74
C ASP A 201 17.01 -1.12 71.63
N GLU A 202 17.74 -2.23 71.53
CA GLU A 202 19.19 -2.26 71.30
C GLU A 202 19.56 -1.66 69.93
N ALA A 203 18.94 -2.15 68.85
CA ALA A 203 19.17 -1.64 67.51
C ALA A 203 18.75 -0.15 67.38
N LYS A 204 17.64 0.23 68.01
CA LYS A 204 17.21 1.64 68.08
C LYS A 204 18.21 2.53 68.81
N SER A 205 18.90 2.00 69.82
CA SER A 205 19.95 2.73 70.55
C SER A 205 21.15 3.02 69.64
N VAL A 206 21.54 2.08 68.76
CA VAL A 206 22.60 2.28 67.76
C VAL A 206 22.23 3.43 66.83
N ILE A 207 21.03 3.42 66.26
CA ILE A 207 20.54 4.49 65.36
C ILE A 207 20.53 5.86 66.05
N ARG A 208 20.11 5.91 67.33
CA ARG A 208 20.11 7.17 68.10
C ARG A 208 21.51 7.70 68.34
N ALA A 209 22.47 6.83 68.65
CA ALA A 209 23.85 7.23 68.85
C ALA A 209 24.48 7.78 67.56
N GLU A 210 24.23 7.13 66.41
CA GLU A 210 24.71 7.62 65.11
C GLU A 210 24.04 8.94 64.71
N ARG A 211 22.72 9.07 64.93
CA ARG A 211 22.01 10.34 64.72
C ARG A 211 22.58 11.47 65.60
N GLU A 212 22.93 11.18 66.84
CA GLU A 212 23.52 12.18 67.73
C GLU A 212 24.90 12.64 67.23
N LYS A 213 25.73 11.76 66.67
CA LYS A 213 26.99 12.14 66.03
C LYS A 213 26.75 13.11 64.87
N LEU A 214 25.75 12.83 64.03
CA LEU A 214 25.36 13.70 62.92
C LEU A 214 24.84 15.07 63.42
N ASN A 215 23.98 15.07 64.44
CA ASN A 215 23.43 16.29 65.04
C ASN A 215 24.53 17.19 65.64
N ARG A 216 25.57 16.60 66.26
CA ARG A 216 26.73 17.36 66.75
C ARG A 216 27.53 18.02 65.63
N ALA A 217 27.45 17.53 64.41
CA ALA A 217 27.99 18.16 63.22
C ALA A 217 27.06 19.24 62.62
N GLY A 218 25.90 19.51 63.25
CA GLY A 218 24.91 20.49 62.79
C GLY A 218 23.98 19.98 61.70
N LEU A 219 23.94 18.66 61.49
CA LEU A 219 23.15 18.01 60.44
C LEU A 219 22.23 16.96 61.05
N ASP A 220 21.09 16.70 60.43
CA ASP A 220 20.20 15.60 60.77
C ASP A 220 19.67 14.96 59.48
N SER A 221 19.19 13.72 59.58
CA SER A 221 18.69 12.95 58.45
C SER A 221 17.23 12.56 58.68
N TRP A 222 16.41 12.71 57.64
CA TRP A 222 15.03 12.25 57.69
C TRP A 222 14.93 10.74 57.94
N GLY A 223 15.77 9.95 57.26
CA GLY A 223 15.81 8.50 57.45
C GLY A 223 16.21 8.10 58.88
N LEU A 224 17.25 8.73 59.43
CA LEU A 224 17.69 8.48 60.80
C LEU A 224 16.64 8.93 61.83
N THR A 225 15.98 10.05 61.59
CA THR A 225 14.91 10.56 62.45
C THR A 225 13.72 9.61 62.47
N ASP A 226 13.19 9.23 61.30
CA ASP A 226 12.08 8.29 61.19
C ASP A 226 12.42 6.96 61.89
N ALA A 227 13.64 6.46 61.71
CA ALA A 227 14.11 5.24 62.36
C ALA A 227 14.27 5.40 63.89
N ALA A 228 14.87 6.50 64.36
CA ALA A 228 15.08 6.78 65.78
C ALA A 228 13.78 6.99 66.57
N TYR A 229 12.68 7.33 65.89
CA TYR A 229 11.34 7.50 66.47
C TYR A 229 10.37 6.36 66.16
N ALA A 230 10.80 5.32 65.42
CA ALA A 230 9.97 4.14 65.15
C ALA A 230 9.48 3.48 66.45
N ASN A 231 8.24 2.99 66.43
CA ASN A 231 7.55 2.42 67.57
C ASN A 231 7.36 0.90 67.36
N TYR A 232 7.95 0.12 68.26
CA TYR A 232 7.85 -1.34 68.31
C TYR A 232 6.40 -1.85 68.20
N ASN A 233 5.43 -1.14 68.80
CA ASN A 233 4.04 -1.55 68.83
C ASN A 233 3.23 -1.10 67.59
N ARG A 234 3.87 -0.44 66.61
CA ARG A 234 3.23 0.07 65.38
C ARG A 234 3.89 -0.47 64.10
N PRO A 235 4.00 -1.80 63.94
CA PRO A 235 4.61 -2.40 62.75
C PRO A 235 3.85 -2.04 61.46
N ASP A 236 2.55 -1.76 61.54
CA ASP A 236 1.69 -1.33 60.43
C ASP A 236 2.19 -0.04 59.75
N ARG A 237 2.73 0.88 60.55
CA ARG A 237 3.21 2.19 60.12
C ARG A 237 4.72 2.20 59.94
N ASP A 238 5.45 1.66 60.92
CA ASP A 238 6.87 1.94 61.08
C ASP A 238 7.76 0.97 60.28
N ILE A 239 7.30 -0.25 59.95
CA ILE A 239 8.08 -1.15 59.05
C ILE A 239 8.25 -0.51 57.67
N GLN A 240 7.21 0.14 57.14
CA GLN A 240 7.31 0.82 55.84
C GLN A 240 8.15 2.09 55.91
N ALA A 241 8.17 2.78 57.05
CA ALA A 241 9.04 3.94 57.26
C ALA A 241 10.51 3.50 57.32
N LEU A 242 10.81 2.46 58.10
CA LEU A 242 12.14 1.86 58.23
C LEU A 242 12.69 1.34 56.88
N ARG A 243 11.88 0.61 56.10
CA ARG A 243 12.29 0.17 54.75
C ARG A 243 12.57 1.32 53.79
N ARG A 244 11.81 2.41 53.91
CA ARG A 244 12.03 3.60 53.07
C ARG A 244 13.28 4.37 53.49
N ALA A 245 13.68 4.29 54.76
CA ALA A 245 14.92 4.91 55.25
C ALA A 245 16.15 4.32 54.53
N THR A 246 16.17 3.02 54.24
CA THR A 246 17.29 2.35 53.57
C THR A 246 17.16 2.29 52.04
N GLN A 247 15.96 2.13 51.48
CA GLN A 247 15.79 1.87 50.03
C GLN A 247 15.70 3.11 49.13
N ASN A 248 15.27 4.27 49.66
CA ASN A 248 14.93 5.45 48.86
C ASN A 248 15.87 6.63 49.13
N THR A 249 17.15 6.37 49.41
CA THR A 249 18.18 7.39 49.72
C THR A 249 17.84 8.35 50.86
N ARG A 250 16.75 8.13 51.62
CA ARG A 250 16.29 9.00 52.71
C ARG A 250 17.27 9.08 53.87
N LEU A 251 18.15 8.09 54.02
CA LEU A 251 19.28 8.17 54.93
C LEU A 251 20.17 9.39 54.63
N PHE A 252 20.34 9.73 53.35
CA PHE A 252 21.15 10.84 52.86
C PHE A 252 20.35 12.14 52.67
N ASP A 253 19.05 12.16 52.99
CA ASP A 253 18.22 13.38 52.98
C ASP A 253 18.53 14.23 54.22
N LEU A 254 19.60 15.01 54.10
CA LEU A 254 20.13 15.85 55.17
C LEU A 254 19.39 17.18 55.30
N TYR A 255 19.29 17.68 56.52
CA TYR A 255 18.89 19.06 56.81
C TYR A 255 19.68 19.61 57.98
N ARG A 256 19.75 20.95 58.07
CA ARG A 256 20.49 21.64 59.13
C ARG A 256 19.70 21.67 60.43
N VAL A 257 20.41 21.43 61.53
CA VAL A 257 19.87 21.54 62.90
C VAL A 257 20.77 22.38 63.77
N GLU A 258 20.17 23.07 64.75
CA GLU A 258 20.89 23.87 65.75
C GLU A 258 20.47 23.45 67.15
N TRP A 259 21.42 23.45 68.09
CA TRP A 259 21.14 23.12 69.49
C TRP A 259 20.31 24.24 70.12
N ASN A 260 19.12 23.91 70.60
CA ASN A 260 18.30 24.81 71.38
C ASN A 260 18.52 24.56 72.88
N ALA A 261 19.14 25.53 73.56
CA ALA A 261 19.46 25.44 74.97
C ALA A 261 18.22 25.44 75.89
N ASP A 262 17.08 25.95 75.41
CA ASP A 262 15.85 26.03 76.20
C ASP A 262 15.09 24.69 76.20
N THR A 263 15.17 23.94 75.10
CA THR A 263 14.52 22.63 74.96
C THR A 263 15.46 21.45 75.22
N GLU A 264 16.77 21.71 75.29
CA GLU A 264 17.83 20.69 75.31
C GLU A 264 17.71 19.70 74.12
N GLU A 265 17.20 20.18 72.98
CA GLU A 265 17.01 19.42 71.75
C GLU A 265 17.59 20.14 70.53
N TYR A 266 17.83 19.39 69.46
CA TYR A 266 18.25 19.94 68.17
C TYR A 266 17.02 20.34 67.36
N ASP A 267 16.86 21.65 67.10
CA ASP A 267 15.77 22.19 66.32
C ASP A 267 16.16 22.34 64.84
N ARG A 268 15.19 22.09 63.96
CA ARG A 268 15.37 22.27 62.52
C ARG A 268 15.48 23.74 62.16
N VAL A 269 16.54 24.09 61.43
CA VAL A 269 16.70 25.43 60.86
C VAL A 269 15.92 25.46 59.54
N TYR A 270 14.86 26.26 59.49
CA TYR A 270 14.16 26.57 58.24
C TYR A 270 14.90 27.72 57.56
N GLU A 271 15.73 27.40 56.56
CA GLU A 271 16.24 28.37 55.58
C GLU A 271 15.23 28.60 54.45
#